data_AF-A0A963HKX2-F1
#
_entry.id   AF-A0A963HKX2-F1
#
_cell.length_a   1.000
_cell.length_b   1.000
_cell.length_c   1.000
_cell.angle_alpha   90.00
_cell.angle_beta   90.00
_cell.angle_gamma   90.00
#
_symmetry.space_group_name_H-M   'P 1'
#
loop_
_entity.id
_entity.type
_entity.pdbx_description
1 polymer ?
#
loop_
_entity_poly.entity_id
_entity_poly.type
_entity_poly.pdbx_seq_one_letter_code
_entity_poly.pdbx_strand_id
1 'polypeptide(L)'
;MAGKALFSDTSLSTNNLSCASCHTGYGAYKASFAQPYPHAVDMATDLYGMKTVHADEMVQLCMVTPMAGKPLDWKSKELAALVAYVEGEQKGFKAHLAKAPCAAKNPCAARNPCAAKNPCAAKNPCAAKNPCAANNPCAAKNPCAAKNPCAARK
;
A
#
# COMPACT_ATOMS: atom_id res chain seq x y z
N MET A 1 12.59 16.30 15.68
CA MET A 1 12.85 14.87 15.41
C MET A 1 13.55 14.76 14.07
N ALA A 2 14.84 14.40 14.05
CA ALA A 2 15.66 14.37 12.84
C ALA A 2 15.05 13.52 11.71
N GLY A 3 14.49 12.34 12.06
CA GLY A 3 13.86 11.46 11.07
C GLY A 3 12.66 12.07 10.33
N LYS A 4 11.80 12.83 11.02
CA LYS A 4 10.66 13.53 10.37
C LYS A 4 11.13 14.60 9.39
N ALA A 5 12.21 15.31 9.73
CA ALA A 5 12.78 16.32 8.84
C ALA A 5 13.36 15.66 7.58
N LEU A 6 14.17 14.60 7.76
CA LEU A 6 14.74 13.81 6.65
C LEU A 6 13.66 13.19 5.76
N PHE A 7 12.55 12.71 6.34
CA PHE A 7 11.44 12.13 5.58
C PHE A 7 10.78 13.10 4.61
N SER A 8 10.85 14.41 4.88
CA SER A 8 10.33 15.48 4.02
C SER A 8 11.43 16.23 3.26
N ASP A 9 12.68 15.79 3.36
CA ASP A 9 13.82 16.48 2.78
C ASP A 9 14.00 16.08 1.31
N THR A 10 13.71 17.02 0.40
CA THR A 10 13.85 16.82 -1.03
C THR A 10 15.31 16.85 -1.49
N SER A 11 16.23 17.38 -0.68
CA SER A 11 17.67 17.43 -1.01
C SER A 11 18.33 16.05 -1.02
N LEU A 12 17.66 15.03 -0.46
CA LEU A 12 18.08 13.63 -0.50
C LEU A 12 17.86 12.97 -1.88
N SER A 13 17.19 13.66 -2.80
CA SER A 13 16.84 13.16 -4.14
C SER A 13 17.48 14.02 -5.23
N THR A 14 17.62 13.45 -6.43
CA THR A 14 18.00 14.23 -7.63
C THR A 14 16.79 14.68 -8.44
N ASN A 15 15.58 14.24 -8.07
CA ASN A 15 14.33 14.47 -8.80
C ASN A 15 13.28 15.25 -8.00
N ASN A 16 13.70 15.97 -6.94
CA ASN A 16 12.86 16.77 -6.05
C ASN A 16 11.79 15.97 -5.28
N LEU A 17 11.93 14.65 -5.16
CA LEU A 17 11.06 13.82 -4.34
C LEU A 17 11.60 13.69 -2.91
N SER A 18 10.69 13.59 -1.97
CA SER A 18 10.98 13.13 -0.61
C SER A 18 10.12 11.90 -0.31
N CYS A 19 10.37 11.21 0.79
CA CYS A 19 9.49 10.13 1.22
C CYS A 19 8.05 10.65 1.42
N ALA A 20 7.91 11.86 1.98
CA ALA A 20 6.64 12.53 2.18
C ALA A 20 5.89 12.83 0.88
N SER A 21 6.59 13.01 -0.25
CA SER A 21 5.95 13.23 -1.56
C SER A 21 5.02 12.08 -1.95
N CYS A 22 5.29 10.85 -1.51
CA CYS A 22 4.45 9.68 -1.76
C CYS A 22 3.65 9.22 -0.55
N HIS A 23 4.22 9.37 0.66
CA HIS A 23 3.72 8.72 1.87
C HIS A 23 2.95 9.63 2.83
N THR A 24 2.68 10.87 2.44
CA THR A 24 1.82 11.77 3.23
C THR A 24 0.44 11.14 3.45
N GLY A 25 -0.04 11.16 4.69
CA GLY A 25 -1.36 10.62 5.04
C GLY A 25 -1.47 9.09 4.88
N TYR A 26 -0.33 8.39 4.96
CA TYR A 26 -0.21 6.96 4.66
C TYR A 26 -0.51 6.58 3.21
N GLY A 27 -0.40 7.53 2.28
CA GLY A 27 -0.48 7.28 0.84
C GLY A 27 0.59 6.31 0.36
N ALA A 28 0.29 5.60 -0.74
CA ALA A 28 1.21 4.69 -1.44
C ALA A 28 1.83 3.53 -0.62
N TYR A 29 1.58 3.42 0.70
CA TYR A 29 1.95 2.25 1.47
C TYR A 29 1.08 1.06 1.06
N LYS A 30 1.73 -0.08 0.74
CA LYS A 30 1.03 -1.35 0.55
C LYS A 30 0.64 -1.95 1.90
N ALA A 31 -0.35 -2.84 1.91
CA ALA A 31 -0.76 -3.57 3.13
C ALA A 31 0.39 -4.38 3.76
N SER A 32 1.36 -4.83 2.95
CA SER A 32 2.58 -5.49 3.44
C SER A 32 3.42 -4.61 4.35
N PHE A 33 3.35 -3.28 4.23
CA PHE A 33 4.04 -2.36 5.12
C PHE A 33 3.61 -2.55 6.58
N ALA A 34 2.40 -3.06 6.84
CA ALA A 34 1.95 -3.40 8.19
C ALA A 34 2.56 -4.70 8.75
N GLN A 35 3.36 -5.44 8.00
CA GLN A 35 4.02 -6.64 8.51
C GLN A 35 5.25 -6.28 9.34
N PRO A 36 5.60 -7.06 10.38
CA PRO A 36 6.88 -6.88 11.08
C PRO A 36 8.04 -7.07 10.09
N TYR A 37 9.13 -6.32 10.28
CA TYR A 37 10.37 -6.54 9.54
C TYR A 37 11.20 -7.67 10.21
N PRO A 38 11.97 -8.46 9.45
CA PRO A 38 12.02 -8.45 7.99
C PRO A 38 10.81 -9.13 7.34
N HIS A 39 10.41 -8.68 6.16
CA HIS A 39 9.35 -9.30 5.35
C HIS A 39 9.59 -9.11 3.85
N ALA A 40 8.86 -9.84 3.02
CA ALA A 40 8.94 -9.73 1.57
C ALA A 40 8.24 -8.45 1.07
N VAL A 41 8.90 -7.74 0.16
CA VAL A 41 8.36 -6.56 -0.53
C VAL A 41 8.54 -6.73 -2.03
N ASP A 42 7.47 -6.56 -2.80
CA ASP A 42 7.47 -6.76 -4.26
C ASP A 42 8.60 -5.97 -4.93
N MET A 43 8.72 -4.67 -4.63
CA MET A 43 9.77 -3.82 -5.23
C MET A 43 11.18 -4.33 -4.96
N ALA A 44 11.44 -4.87 -3.76
CA ALA A 44 12.75 -5.42 -3.41
C ALA A 44 13.01 -6.76 -4.12
N THR A 45 11.96 -7.56 -4.29
CA THR A 45 12.03 -8.86 -4.98
C THR A 45 12.24 -8.64 -6.48
N ASP A 46 11.44 -7.78 -7.09
CA ASP A 46 11.38 -7.57 -8.53
C ASP A 46 12.62 -6.85 -9.06
N LEU A 47 13.15 -5.88 -8.31
CA LEU A 47 14.28 -5.06 -8.76
C LEU A 47 15.64 -5.59 -8.30
N TYR A 48 15.69 -6.24 -7.13
CA TYR A 48 16.96 -6.62 -6.50
C TYR A 48 17.03 -8.10 -6.10
N GLY A 49 15.99 -8.90 -6.37
CA GLY A 49 15.97 -10.33 -6.02
C GLY A 49 15.96 -10.60 -4.51
N MET A 50 15.66 -9.59 -3.69
CA MET A 50 15.68 -9.72 -2.23
C MET A 50 14.43 -10.45 -1.74
N LYS A 51 14.61 -11.63 -1.13
CA LYS A 51 13.49 -12.45 -0.61
C LYS A 51 12.77 -11.78 0.56
N THR A 52 13.53 -11.07 1.38
CA THR A 52 13.06 -10.29 2.53
C THR A 52 13.90 -9.05 2.66
N VAL A 53 13.31 -7.98 3.18
CA VAL A 53 14.00 -6.74 3.49
C VAL A 53 13.83 -6.38 4.95
N HIS A 54 14.86 -5.80 5.54
CA HIS A 54 14.84 -5.09 6.82
C HIS A 54 14.35 -3.64 6.62
N ALA A 55 14.02 -2.95 7.71
CA ALA A 55 13.46 -1.60 7.65
C ALA A 55 14.46 -0.57 7.07
N ASP A 56 15.73 -0.68 7.43
CA ASP A 56 16.84 0.10 6.91
C ASP A 56 17.11 -0.17 5.42
N GLU A 57 17.10 -1.44 5.01
CA GLU A 57 17.19 -1.81 3.59
C GLU A 57 16.04 -1.22 2.77
N MET A 58 14.81 -1.27 3.30
CA MET A 58 13.64 -0.70 2.64
C MET A 58 13.74 0.83 2.50
N VAL A 59 14.26 1.53 3.52
CA VAL A 59 14.52 2.98 3.45
C VAL A 59 15.51 3.28 2.33
N GLN A 60 16.64 2.56 2.26
CA GLN A 60 17.67 2.76 1.25
C GLN A 60 17.12 2.46 -0.16
N LEU A 61 16.30 1.41 -0.30
CA LEU A 61 15.62 1.05 -1.54
C LEU A 61 14.72 2.19 -2.05
N CYS A 62 13.93 2.80 -1.17
CA CYS A 62 13.09 3.96 -1.47
C CYS A 62 13.93 5.21 -1.84
N MET A 63 15.07 5.40 -1.21
CA MET A 63 15.95 6.52 -1.56
C MET A 63 16.57 6.34 -2.95
N VAL A 64 17.02 5.13 -3.29
CA VAL A 64 17.74 4.90 -4.54
C VAL A 64 16.80 4.74 -5.73
N THR A 65 15.68 4.02 -5.58
CA THR A 65 14.82 3.67 -6.71
C THR A 65 13.87 4.81 -7.11
N PRO A 66 12.84 5.18 -6.33
CA PRO A 66 11.92 6.24 -6.74
C PRO A 66 12.52 7.65 -6.56
N MET A 67 13.35 7.88 -5.54
CA MET A 67 13.92 9.22 -5.29
C MET A 67 15.20 9.50 -6.08
N ALA A 68 15.76 8.51 -6.81
CA ALA A 68 17.03 8.66 -7.53
C ALA A 68 18.13 9.32 -6.66
N GLY A 69 18.09 9.03 -5.36
CA GLY A 69 18.99 9.55 -4.34
C GLY A 69 20.19 8.63 -4.13
N LYS A 70 21.10 9.08 -3.28
CA LYS A 70 22.22 8.24 -2.83
C LYS A 70 21.83 7.52 -1.53
N PRO A 71 22.27 6.27 -1.34
CA PRO A 71 22.10 5.60 -0.06
C PRO A 71 22.81 6.40 1.04
N LEU A 72 22.20 6.44 2.22
CA LEU A 72 22.86 6.95 3.42
C LEU A 72 23.91 5.96 3.90
N ASP A 73 24.89 6.43 4.68
CA ASP A 73 25.85 5.54 5.33
C ASP A 73 25.11 4.64 6.34
N TRP A 74 25.42 3.34 6.31
CA TRP A 74 24.75 2.32 7.10
C TRP A 74 24.89 2.51 8.62
N LYS A 75 25.89 3.26 9.08
CA LYS A 75 26.14 3.58 10.49
C LYS A 75 25.77 5.03 10.83
N SER A 76 25.19 5.75 9.88
CA SER A 76 24.82 7.16 10.06
C SER A 76 23.69 7.33 11.07
N LYS A 77 23.73 8.45 11.81
CA LYS A 77 22.64 8.84 12.69
C LYS A 77 21.39 9.22 11.89
N GLU A 78 21.59 9.69 10.66
CA GLU A 78 20.59 10.05 9.68
C GLU A 78 19.76 8.85 9.27
N LEU A 79 20.40 7.74 8.85
CA LEU A 79 19.70 6.50 8.53
C LEU A 79 18.97 5.95 9.76
N ALA A 80 19.62 5.89 10.91
CA ALA A 80 19.00 5.43 12.15
C ALA A 80 17.76 6.27 12.53
N ALA A 81 17.84 7.59 12.39
CA ALA A 81 16.73 8.49 12.68
C ALA A 81 15.58 8.32 11.66
N LEU A 82 15.89 8.14 10.38
CA LEU A 82 14.90 7.94 9.33
C LEU A 82 14.19 6.59 9.49
N VAL A 83 14.93 5.52 9.76
CA VAL A 83 14.38 4.18 10.05
C VAL A 83 13.45 4.22 11.25
N ALA A 84 13.87 4.83 12.37
CA ALA A 84 13.03 4.98 13.55
C ALA A 84 11.73 5.75 13.25
N TYR A 85 11.80 6.76 12.36
CA TYR A 85 10.61 7.49 11.93
C TYR A 85 9.69 6.63 11.06
N VAL A 86 10.22 5.87 10.11
CA VAL A 86 9.45 4.94 9.25
C VAL A 86 8.79 3.83 10.06
N GLU A 87 9.46 3.30 11.10
CA GLU A 87 8.83 2.37 12.04
C GLU A 87 7.69 3.02 12.84
N GLY A 88 7.81 4.31 13.16
CA GLY A 88 6.73 5.12 13.73
C GLY A 88 5.54 5.24 12.77
N GLU A 89 5.81 5.56 11.51
CA GLU A 89 4.81 5.59 10.44
C GLU A 89 4.12 4.23 10.28
N GLN A 90 4.86 3.13 10.36
CA GLN A 90 4.31 1.77 10.33
C GLN A 90 3.31 1.53 11.47
N LYS A 91 3.63 1.94 12.69
CA LYS A 91 2.72 1.82 13.84
C LYS A 91 1.46 2.64 13.62
N GLY A 92 1.60 3.86 13.12
CA GLY A 92 0.48 4.74 12.75
C GLY A 92 -0.39 4.13 11.65
N PHE A 93 0.22 3.57 10.61
CA PHE A 93 -0.47 2.89 9.51
C PHE A 93 -1.24 1.66 9.98
N LYS A 94 -0.65 0.81 10.82
CA LYS A 94 -1.34 -0.33 11.46
C LYS A 94 -2.60 0.12 12.21
N ALA A 95 -2.50 1.20 12.99
CA ALA A 95 -3.63 1.78 13.71
C ALA A 95 -4.66 2.40 12.76
N HIS A 96 -4.22 3.02 11.66
CA HIS A 96 -5.10 3.57 10.61
C HIS A 96 -5.92 2.45 9.94
N LEU A 97 -5.28 1.34 9.56
CA LEU A 97 -5.96 0.18 8.98
C LEU A 97 -6.98 -0.44 9.95
N ALA A 98 -6.66 -0.51 11.25
CA ALA A 98 -7.59 -1.02 12.27
C ALA A 98 -8.85 -0.15 12.44
N LYS A 99 -8.75 1.15 12.16
CA LYS A 99 -9.87 2.11 12.23
C LYS A 99 -10.69 2.20 10.95
N ALA A 100 -10.19 1.65 9.83
CA ALA A 100 -10.88 1.58 8.56
C ALA A 100 -11.44 0.16 8.34
N PRO A 101 -12.67 -0.16 8.78
CA PRO A 101 -13.21 -1.53 8.81
C PRO A 101 -13.33 -2.21 7.43
N CYS A 102 -13.06 -1.49 6.34
CA CYS A 102 -13.14 -1.99 4.97
C CYS A 102 -11.76 -2.34 4.35
N ALA A 103 -10.63 -1.96 4.97
CA ALA A 103 -9.29 -2.19 4.40
C ALA A 103 -8.63 -3.49 4.88
N ALA A 104 -9.12 -4.09 5.96
CA ALA A 104 -8.49 -5.23 6.64
C ALA A 104 -8.92 -6.62 6.11
N LYS A 105 -9.84 -6.69 5.15
CA LYS A 105 -10.26 -7.97 4.55
C LYS A 105 -10.45 -7.79 3.05
N ASN A 106 -9.39 -8.07 2.29
CA ASN A 106 -9.58 -8.68 0.99
C ASN A 106 -9.26 -10.18 1.13
N PRO A 107 -10.26 -11.05 1.37
CA PRO A 107 -10.07 -12.49 1.37
C PRO A 107 -9.77 -13.04 -0.04
N CYS A 108 -9.84 -12.21 -1.09
CA CYS A 108 -9.68 -12.66 -2.48
C CYS A 108 -8.23 -12.95 -2.90
N ALA A 109 -7.24 -12.85 -2.01
CA ALA A 109 -5.90 -13.39 -2.25
C ALA A 109 -5.79 -14.89 -1.86
N ALA A 110 -6.87 -15.52 -1.39
CA ALA A 110 -6.93 -16.97 -1.25
C ALA A 110 -7.15 -17.60 -2.63
N ARG A 111 -6.05 -18.09 -3.24
CA ARG A 111 -5.99 -19.21 -4.20
C ARG A 111 -7.14 -19.25 -5.21
N ASN A 112 -6.94 -18.69 -6.40
CA ASN A 112 -7.74 -19.02 -7.56
C ASN A 112 -7.67 -20.54 -7.84
N PRO A 113 -8.74 -21.35 -7.67
CA PRO A 113 -8.77 -22.75 -8.10
C PRO A 113 -9.50 -22.90 -9.44
N CYS A 114 -9.81 -21.80 -10.15
CA CYS A 114 -10.59 -21.85 -11.39
C CYS A 114 -9.72 -21.86 -12.66
N ALA A 115 -8.44 -22.21 -12.56
CA ALA A 115 -7.64 -22.61 -13.72
C ALA A 115 -7.89 -24.09 -14.06
N ALA A 116 -9.12 -24.44 -14.42
CA ALA A 116 -9.44 -25.76 -14.97
C ALA A 116 -10.33 -25.60 -16.20
N LYS A 117 -9.66 -25.66 -17.35
CA LYS A 117 -10.17 -26.09 -18.67
C LYS A 117 -11.33 -25.28 -19.28
N ASN A 118 -10.95 -24.36 -20.16
CA ASN A 118 -11.75 -24.05 -21.35
C ASN A 118 -11.86 -25.34 -22.20
N PRO A 119 -13.06 -25.74 -22.61
CA PRO A 119 -13.33 -25.64 -24.05
C PRO A 119 -14.80 -25.30 -24.33
N CYS A 120 -15.07 -24.15 -24.94
CA CYS A 120 -16.17 -24.03 -25.89
C CYS A 120 -15.95 -22.82 -26.79
N ALA A 121 -15.41 -23.11 -27.98
CA ALA A 121 -15.52 -22.27 -29.14
C ALA A 121 -17.00 -22.20 -29.58
N ALA A 122 -17.58 -21.00 -29.65
CA ALA A 122 -18.76 -20.74 -30.44
C ALA A 122 -18.81 -19.27 -30.87
N LYS A 123 -18.31 -19.05 -32.09
CA LYS A 123 -18.82 -18.11 -33.11
C LYS A 123 -19.29 -16.72 -32.65
N ASN A 124 -18.45 -15.72 -32.91
CA ASN A 124 -18.92 -14.37 -33.25
C ASN A 124 -19.55 -14.42 -34.67
N PRO A 125 -20.67 -13.72 -34.92
CA PRO A 125 -20.52 -12.51 -35.72
C PRO A 125 -21.49 -11.35 -35.38
N CYS A 126 -21.02 -10.15 -35.75
CA CYS A 126 -21.77 -8.94 -36.13
C CYS A 126 -22.22 -7.93 -35.03
N ALA A 127 -21.42 -6.87 -34.92
CA ALA A 127 -21.79 -5.47 -35.12
C ALA A 127 -23.23 -5.02 -34.77
N ALA A 128 -23.37 -4.24 -33.70
CA ALA A 128 -24.40 -3.20 -33.59
C ALA A 128 -23.93 -2.05 -32.67
N LYS A 129 -23.68 -0.90 -33.30
CA LYS A 129 -23.86 0.49 -32.84
C LYS A 129 -23.74 0.78 -31.33
N ASN A 130 -22.73 1.57 -31.00
CA ASN A 130 -22.73 2.44 -29.83
C ASN A 130 -23.90 3.45 -29.94
N PRO A 131 -24.67 3.65 -28.85
CA PRO A 131 -24.91 5.02 -28.43
C PRO A 131 -24.68 5.19 -26.93
N CYS A 132 -23.83 6.16 -26.59
CA CYS A 132 -23.87 6.84 -25.31
C CYS A 132 -25.28 7.34 -25.03
N ALA A 133 -25.86 6.92 -23.89
CA ALA A 133 -26.83 7.63 -23.03
C ALA A 133 -27.83 6.63 -22.44
N ALA A 134 -27.50 6.07 -21.28
CA ALA A 134 -28.50 5.52 -20.37
C ALA A 134 -27.99 5.63 -18.92
N ASN A 135 -28.35 6.76 -18.30
CA ASN A 135 -28.60 6.97 -16.87
C ASN A 135 -28.01 5.92 -15.90
N ASN A 136 -26.90 6.29 -15.27
CA ASN A 136 -26.35 5.64 -14.10
C ASN A 136 -27.34 5.77 -12.91
N PRO A 137 -27.93 4.69 -12.37
CA PRO A 137 -28.73 4.78 -11.16
C PRO A 137 -27.79 4.73 -9.94
N CYS A 138 -27.04 5.81 -9.70
CA CYS A 138 -26.46 6.08 -8.40
C CYS A 138 -27.55 6.61 -7.46
N ALA A 139 -28.47 5.73 -7.07
CA ALA A 139 -29.45 5.97 -6.01
C ALA A 139 -29.81 4.66 -5.28
N ALA A 140 -28.82 3.86 -4.92
CA ALA A 140 -29.00 2.81 -3.92
C ALA A 140 -28.79 3.41 -2.54
N LYS A 141 -29.91 3.70 -1.87
CA LYS A 141 -29.98 4.13 -0.48
C LYS A 141 -29.19 3.18 0.42
N ASN A 142 -28.30 3.79 1.20
CA ASN A 142 -27.57 3.26 2.34
C ASN A 142 -28.49 2.50 3.32
N PRO A 143 -28.23 1.21 3.64
CA PRO A 143 -28.85 0.52 4.76
C PRO A 143 -27.81 0.17 5.83
N CYS A 144 -27.00 1.13 6.28
CA CYS A 144 -26.23 1.00 7.53
C CYS A 144 -26.94 1.78 8.66
N ALA A 145 -28.15 1.34 9.00
CA ALA A 145 -28.82 1.68 10.26
C ALA A 145 -29.38 0.41 10.91
N ALA A 146 -28.54 -0.62 11.08
CA ALA A 146 -28.85 -1.75 11.93
C ALA A 146 -28.40 -1.42 13.36
N LYS A 147 -29.39 -1.16 14.22
CA LYS A 147 -29.24 -1.00 15.66
C LYS A 147 -28.53 -2.24 16.24
N ASN A 148 -27.46 -2.00 16.99
CA ASN A 148 -26.70 -2.98 17.75
C ASN A 148 -27.57 -3.57 18.89
N PRO A 149 -27.85 -4.89 18.96
CA PRO A 149 -28.49 -5.49 20.11
C PRO A 149 -27.44 -6.26 20.91
N CYS A 150 -26.71 -5.57 21.78
CA CYS A 150 -25.91 -6.23 22.83
C CYS A 150 -25.55 -5.23 23.93
N ALA A 151 -26.37 -5.16 24.98
CA ALA A 151 -25.96 -5.02 26.40
C ALA A 151 -27.21 -4.79 27.27
N ALA A 152 -27.88 -5.88 27.62
CA ALA A 152 -28.53 -5.94 28.92
C ALA A 152 -27.43 -5.99 29.98
N ARG A 153 -27.46 -5.09 30.97
CA ARG A 153 -27.03 -5.35 32.35
C ARG A 153 -27.32 -4.14 33.26
N LYS A 154 -28.30 -4.40 34.13
CA LYS A 154 -28.56 -3.92 35.50
C LYS A 154 -28.62 -2.43 35.80
#